data_AF-A0A380E3L8-F1
#
_entry.id   AF-A0A380E3L8-F1
#
_cell.length_a   1.000
_cell.length_b   1.000
_cell.length_c   1.000
_cell.angle_alpha   90.00
_cell.angle_beta   90.00
_cell.angle_gamma   90.00
#
_symmetry.space_group_name_H-M   'P 1'
#
loop_
_entity.id
_entity.type
_entity.pdbx_description
1 polymer ?
#
loop_
_entity_poly.entity_id
_entity_poly.type
_entity_poly.pdbx_seq_one_letter_code
_entity_poly.pdbx_strand_id
1 'polypeptide(L)'
;MIRTTDKGPKIYQQKLYQLGIEPNIIEMFTELYREQQELDDIIQIAEKISKTKKGPQNKVKEKVIQSLIQKGFEMETIHAVLNEMDFTQDEAVLDDLLQRDLEKIYNKNRKKYTQQKLISKTIEGLMRKGYKYDKIKAKLEESGIADGTEEIE
;
A
#
# COMPACT_ATOMS: atom_id res chain seq x y z
N MET A 1 11.94 5.29 30.94
CA MET A 1 11.56 4.53 29.74
C MET A 1 10.98 5.51 28.74
N ILE A 2 11.66 5.76 27.61
CA ILE A 2 11.15 6.67 26.58
C ILE A 2 9.97 5.98 25.90
N ARG A 3 8.74 6.43 26.19
CA ARG A 3 7.52 5.96 25.49
C ARG A 3 7.40 6.69 24.15
N THR A 4 8.22 6.29 23.19
CA THR A 4 8.07 6.63 21.77
C THR A 4 7.41 5.46 21.04
N THR A 5 6.23 5.07 21.53
CA THR A 5 5.51 3.83 21.22
C THR A 5 5.12 3.60 19.74
N ASP A 6 5.47 4.51 18.82
CA ASP A 6 5.12 4.38 17.41
C ASP A 6 6.14 4.96 16.40
N LYS A 7 7.34 5.36 16.87
CA LYS A 7 8.38 6.06 16.07
C LYS A 7 9.65 5.24 15.98
N GLY A 8 10.18 5.10 14.77
CA GLY A 8 11.44 4.42 14.51
C GLY A 8 12.69 5.30 14.72
N PRO A 9 13.89 4.70 14.62
CA PRO A 9 15.16 5.33 14.96
C PRO A 9 15.44 6.63 14.22
N LYS A 10 15.03 6.75 12.95
CA LYS A 10 15.27 7.97 12.17
C LYS A 10 14.55 9.20 12.73
N ILE A 11 13.34 9.03 13.26
CA ILE A 11 12.62 10.14 13.91
C ILE A 11 13.27 10.50 15.24
N TYR A 12 13.74 9.49 15.98
CA TYR A 12 14.48 9.71 17.21
C TYR A 12 15.76 10.52 16.95
N GLN A 13 16.56 10.09 15.97
CA GLN A 13 17.76 10.76 15.52
C GLN A 13 17.49 12.23 15.13
N GLN A 14 16.46 12.48 14.31
CA GLN A 14 16.07 13.83 13.90
C GLN A 14 15.71 14.74 15.07
N LYS A 15 15.05 14.20 16.10
CA LYS A 15 14.74 14.97 17.31
C LYS A 15 15.99 15.35 18.07
N LEU A 16 16.95 14.43 18.21
CA LEU A 16 18.21 14.76 18.88
C LEU A 16 19.00 15.83 18.12
N TYR A 17 19.01 15.78 16.78
CA TYR A 17 19.59 16.84 15.96
C TYR A 17 18.92 18.20 16.18
N GLN A 18 17.59 18.24 16.25
CA GLN A 18 16.84 19.47 16.52
C GLN A 18 17.12 20.06 17.89
N LEU A 19 17.50 19.23 18.86
CA LEU A 19 17.91 19.66 20.20
C LEU A 19 19.37 20.16 20.26
N GLY A 20 20.10 20.13 19.14
CA GLY A 20 21.48 20.58 19.08
C GLY A 20 22.48 19.64 19.77
N ILE A 21 22.14 18.35 19.87
CA ILE A 21 23.02 17.35 20.49
C ILE A 21 24.17 17.02 19.54
N GLU A 22 25.36 16.78 20.11
CA GLU A 22 26.57 16.42 19.35
C GLU A 22 26.38 15.13 18.52
N PRO A 23 26.86 15.07 17.26
CA PRO A 23 26.61 13.96 16.35
C PRO A 23 27.01 12.57 16.89
N ASN A 24 28.13 12.49 17.62
CA ASN A 24 28.59 11.24 18.23
C ASN A 24 27.63 10.71 19.32
N ILE A 25 27.04 11.62 20.11
CA ILE A 25 26.01 11.28 21.10
C ILE A 25 24.75 10.82 20.38
N ILE A 26 24.35 11.51 19.30
CA ILE A 26 23.18 11.14 18.50
C ILE A 26 23.31 9.72 17.96
N GLU A 27 24.44 9.38 17.36
CA GLU A 27 24.69 8.06 16.79
C GLU A 27 24.59 6.97 17.86
N MET A 28 25.33 7.12 18.97
CA MET A 28 25.33 6.16 20.08
C MET A 28 23.92 5.92 20.64
N PHE A 29 23.15 6.99 20.91
CA PHE A 29 21.80 6.84 21.46
C PHE A 29 20.79 6.35 20.43
N THR A 30 21.00 6.62 19.13
CA THR A 30 20.14 6.09 18.07
C THR A 30 20.28 4.58 17.93
N GLU A 31 21.50 4.05 18.07
CA GLU A 31 21.73 2.61 18.06
C GLU A 31 21.14 1.93 19.31
N LEU A 32 21.35 2.50 20.50
CA LEU A 32 20.68 2.01 21.71
C LEU A 32 19.15 2.04 21.61
N TYR A 33 18.60 3.05 20.92
CA TYR A 33 17.17 3.14 20.67
C TYR A 33 16.70 2.08 19.68
N ARG A 34 17.47 1.81 18.61
CA ARG A 34 17.20 0.75 17.63
C ARG A 34 17.12 -0.62 18.29
N GLU A 35 18.08 -0.95 19.15
CA GLU A 35 18.13 -2.23 19.88
C GLU A 35 16.94 -2.45 20.82
N GLN A 36 16.32 -1.37 21.29
CA GLN A 36 15.13 -1.42 22.16
C GLN A 36 13.81 -1.54 21.36
N GLN A 37 13.85 -1.55 20.03
CA GLN A 37 12.66 -1.72 19.19
C GLN A 37 12.47 -3.19 18.85
N GLU A 38 11.66 -3.87 19.66
CA GLU A 38 11.25 -5.25 19.40
C GLU A 38 10.47 -5.35 18.09
N LEU A 39 10.78 -6.38 17.29
CA LEU A 39 10.12 -6.59 15.99
C LEU A 39 8.60 -6.72 16.13
N ASP A 40 8.14 -7.42 17.17
CA ASP A 40 6.72 -7.64 17.47
C ASP A 40 5.93 -6.34 17.70
N ASP A 41 6.55 -5.34 18.32
CA ASP A 41 5.92 -4.03 18.52
C ASP A 41 5.69 -3.33 17.17
N ILE A 42 6.66 -3.46 16.26
CA ILE A 42 6.58 -2.87 14.93
C ILE A 42 5.55 -3.63 14.07
N ILE A 43 5.45 -4.95 14.21
CA ILE A 43 4.40 -5.77 13.59
C ILE A 43 3.02 -5.27 14.03
N GLN A 44 2.78 -5.06 15.33
CA GLN A 44 1.50 -4.54 15.82
C GLN A 44 1.16 -3.17 15.24
N ILE A 45 2.16 -2.28 15.09
CA ILE A 45 2.00 -0.99 14.42
C ILE A 45 1.59 -1.20 12.96
N ALA A 46 2.28 -2.08 12.25
CA ALA A 46 2.06 -2.37 10.84
C ALA A 46 0.68 -3.01 10.58
N GLU A 47 0.23 -3.92 11.44
CA GLU A 47 -1.12 -4.49 11.40
C GLU A 47 -2.20 -3.43 11.60
N LYS A 48 -2.03 -2.56 12.60
CA LYS A 48 -2.96 -1.45 12.83
C LYS A 48 -3.04 -0.54 11.60
N ILE A 49 -1.90 -0.26 10.97
CA ILE A 49 -1.86 0.50 9.72
C ILE A 49 -2.62 -0.27 8.63
N SER A 50 -2.30 -1.55 8.40
CA SER A 50 -2.90 -2.41 7.37
C SER A 50 -4.43 -2.40 7.44
N LYS A 51 -5.01 -2.61 8.64
CA LYS A 51 -6.46 -2.62 8.90
C LYS A 51 -7.16 -1.31 8.50
N THR A 52 -6.44 -0.18 8.47
CA THR A 52 -7.00 1.12 8.04
C THR A 52 -6.92 1.37 6.53
N LYS A 53 -6.07 0.62 5.81
CA LYS A 53 -5.83 0.86 4.39
C LYS A 53 -6.78 0.03 3.54
N LYS A 54 -7.35 0.67 2.52
CA LYS A 54 -8.19 0.03 1.50
C LYS A 54 -7.40 -0.19 0.22
N GLY A 55 -7.69 -1.29 -0.47
CA GLY A 55 -7.10 -1.64 -1.75
C GLY A 55 -6.80 -3.13 -1.85
N PRO A 56 -6.37 -3.59 -3.03
CA PRO A 56 -5.75 -4.90 -3.20
C PRO A 56 -4.53 -5.07 -2.29
N GLN A 57 -4.22 -6.32 -1.95
CA GLN A 57 -3.08 -6.74 -1.14
C GLN A 57 -1.80 -5.94 -1.41
N ASN A 58 -1.38 -5.85 -2.68
CA ASN A 58 -0.16 -5.14 -3.05
C ASN A 58 -0.20 -3.64 -2.69
N LYS A 59 -1.36 -2.99 -2.83
CA LYS A 59 -1.52 -1.59 -2.43
C LYS A 59 -1.60 -1.39 -0.92
N VAL A 60 -2.16 -2.35 -0.20
CA VAL A 60 -2.12 -2.32 1.27
C VAL A 60 -0.68 -2.44 1.73
N LYS A 61 0.09 -3.41 1.18
CA LYS A 61 1.52 -3.60 1.47
C LYS A 61 2.35 -2.34 1.17
N GLU A 62 2.19 -1.74 -0.01
CA GLU A 62 2.84 -0.46 -0.36
C GLU A 62 2.54 0.65 0.66
N LYS A 63 1.28 0.78 1.09
CA LYS A 63 0.87 1.81 2.06
C LYS A 63 1.41 1.55 3.46
N VAL A 64 1.54 0.28 3.86
CA VAL A 64 2.19 -0.10 5.13
C VAL A 64 3.66 0.30 5.10
N ILE A 65 4.40 -0.06 4.04
CA ILE A 65 5.80 0.35 3.83
C ILE A 65 5.93 1.87 3.96
N GLN A 66 5.16 2.63 3.18
CA GLN A 66 5.21 4.10 3.21
C GLN A 66 4.92 4.66 4.60
N SER A 67 3.98 4.08 5.33
CA SER A 67 3.63 4.53 6.68
C SER A 67 4.75 4.25 7.69
N LEU A 68 5.43 3.11 7.58
CA LEU A 68 6.57 2.77 8.45
C LEU A 68 7.80 3.63 8.12
N ILE A 69 8.07 3.92 6.85
CA ILE A 69 9.10 4.88 6.43
C ILE A 69 8.83 6.27 7.04
N GLN A 70 7.58 6.74 6.95
CA GLN A 70 7.17 8.03 7.54
C GLN A 70 7.29 8.04 9.06
N LYS A 71 7.20 6.86 9.70
CA LYS A 71 7.44 6.70 11.13
C LYS A 71 8.92 6.58 11.47
N GLY A 72 9.81 6.55 10.49
CA GLY A 72 11.27 6.54 10.69
C GLY A 72 11.86 5.16 10.91
N PHE A 73 11.15 4.08 10.55
CA PHE A 73 11.71 2.75 10.51
C PHE A 73 12.57 2.55 9.26
N GLU A 74 13.60 1.72 9.39
CA GLU A 74 14.52 1.42 8.29
C GLU A 74 13.98 0.31 7.40
N MET A 75 14.42 0.29 6.14
CA MET A 75 13.91 -0.65 5.15
C MET A 75 14.15 -2.11 5.55
N GLU A 76 15.29 -2.42 6.17
CA GLU A 76 15.60 -3.77 6.66
C GLU A 76 14.56 -4.26 7.67
N THR A 77 14.30 -3.46 8.71
CA THR A 77 13.27 -3.75 9.72
C THR A 77 11.88 -3.84 9.09
N ILE A 78 11.55 -2.95 8.15
CA ILE A 78 10.28 -2.98 7.43
C ILE A 78 10.13 -4.30 6.66
N HIS A 79 11.19 -4.77 5.99
CA HIS A 79 11.16 -6.04 5.26
C HIS A 79 10.95 -7.23 6.21
N ALA A 80 11.62 -7.24 7.36
CA ALA A 80 11.39 -8.26 8.40
C ALA A 80 9.93 -8.28 8.86
N VAL A 81 9.36 -7.12 9.20
CA VAL A 81 7.95 -6.98 9.58
C VAL A 81 7.01 -7.50 8.49
N LEU A 82 7.24 -7.14 7.22
CA LEU A 82 6.38 -7.56 6.12
C LEU A 82 6.44 -9.06 5.82
N ASN A 83 7.51 -9.75 6.22
CA ASN A 83 7.65 -11.19 6.04
C ASN A 83 6.84 -11.97 7.08
N GLU A 84 6.71 -11.41 8.30
CA GLU A 84 5.92 -12.01 9.38
C GLU A 84 4.40 -11.74 9.24
N MET A 85 4.04 -10.69 8.50
CA MET A 85 2.64 -10.30 8.31
C MET A 85 1.93 -11.09 7.21
N ASP A 86 0.70 -11.52 7.49
CA ASP A 86 -0.23 -11.99 6.47
C ASP A 86 -1.04 -10.84 5.86
N PHE A 87 -0.97 -10.71 4.54
CA PHE A 87 -1.75 -9.74 3.77
C PHE A 87 -2.80 -10.40 2.86
N THR A 88 -3.06 -11.70 3.05
CA THR A 88 -4.07 -12.44 2.31
C THR A 88 -5.43 -11.76 2.47
N GLN A 89 -6.11 -11.58 1.36
CA GLN A 89 -7.46 -11.04 1.30
C GLN A 89 -8.39 -12.09 0.73
N ASP A 90 -9.60 -12.14 1.27
CA ASP A 90 -10.68 -12.96 0.74
C ASP A 90 -10.94 -12.60 -0.74
N GLU A 91 -11.01 -13.63 -1.60
CA GLU A 91 -11.19 -13.43 -3.04
C GLU A 91 -12.50 -12.72 -3.38
N ALA A 92 -13.60 -13.00 -2.66
CA ALA A 92 -14.88 -12.34 -2.88
C ALA A 92 -14.81 -10.86 -2.50
N VAL A 93 -14.12 -10.53 -1.41
CA VAL A 93 -13.89 -9.13 -1.02
C VAL A 93 -13.06 -8.39 -2.06
N LEU A 94 -12.03 -9.04 -2.62
CA LEU A 94 -11.20 -8.46 -3.67
C LEU A 94 -11.99 -8.24 -4.96
N ASP A 95 -12.84 -9.20 -5.30
CA ASP A 95 -13.70 -9.17 -6.48
C ASP A 95 -14.74 -8.05 -6.41
N ASP A 96 -15.41 -7.90 -5.26
CA ASP A 96 -16.33 -6.78 -4.98
C ASP A 96 -15.61 -5.42 -5.09
N LEU A 97 -14.39 -5.34 -4.57
CA LEU A 97 -13.59 -4.11 -4.64
C LEU A 97 -13.21 -3.78 -6.10
N LEU A 98 -12.83 -4.80 -6.87
CA LEU A 98 -12.52 -4.69 -8.29
C LEU A 98 -13.74 -4.21 -9.07
N GLN A 99 -14.92 -4.80 -8.86
CA GLN A 99 -16.16 -4.40 -9.53
C GLN A 99 -16.48 -2.92 -9.27
N ARG A 100 -16.45 -2.49 -8.01
CA ARG A 100 -16.72 -1.10 -7.63
C ARG A 100 -15.72 -0.11 -8.24
N ASP A 101 -14.47 -0.52 -8.37
CA ASP A 101 -13.43 0.30 -8.98
C ASP A 101 -13.51 0.32 -10.51
N LEU A 102 -13.87 -0.81 -11.12
CA LEU A 102 -14.12 -0.93 -12.54
C LEU A 102 -15.21 0.05 -12.96
N GLU A 103 -16.38 0.01 -12.32
CA GLU A 103 -17.50 0.91 -12.62
C GLU A 103 -17.09 2.39 -12.54
N LYS A 104 -16.36 2.76 -11.47
CA LYS A 104 -15.91 4.15 -11.28
C LYS A 104 -14.95 4.61 -12.36
N ILE A 105 -13.95 3.78 -12.67
CA ILE A 105 -12.91 4.13 -13.64
C ILE A 105 -13.49 4.13 -15.05
N TYR A 106 -14.27 3.11 -15.40
CA TYR A 106 -14.94 3.00 -16.68
C TYR A 106 -15.89 4.20 -16.92
N ASN A 107 -16.75 4.52 -15.96
CA ASN A 107 -17.68 5.67 -16.07
C ASN A 107 -16.96 7.02 -16.18
N LYS A 108 -15.78 7.15 -15.58
CA LYS A 108 -14.93 8.34 -15.75
C LYS A 108 -14.31 8.38 -17.15
N ASN A 109 -13.81 7.25 -17.64
CA ASN A 109 -13.10 7.15 -18.91
C ASN A 109 -14.03 7.23 -20.12
N ARG A 110 -15.26 6.71 -20.03
CA ARG A 110 -16.24 6.71 -21.14
C ARG A 110 -16.64 8.11 -21.58
N LYS A 111 -16.44 9.12 -20.71
CA LYS A 111 -16.64 10.54 -21.03
C LYS A 111 -15.56 11.13 -21.93
N LYS A 112 -14.43 10.42 -22.11
CA LYS A 112 -13.22 10.92 -22.78
C LYS A 112 -12.72 10.02 -23.90
N TYR A 113 -13.03 8.73 -23.83
CA TYR A 113 -12.48 7.71 -24.72
C TYR A 113 -13.59 6.76 -25.14
N THR A 114 -13.41 6.10 -26.28
CA THR A 114 -14.36 5.17 -26.87
C THR A 114 -13.67 3.86 -27.28
N GLN A 115 -14.45 2.79 -27.47
CA GLN A 115 -14.02 1.46 -27.92
C GLN A 115 -12.74 0.95 -27.22
N GLN A 116 -11.73 0.52 -27.98
CA GLN A 116 -10.49 -0.05 -27.44
C GLN A 116 -9.73 0.93 -26.54
N LYS A 117 -9.79 2.24 -26.83
CA LYS A 117 -9.09 3.23 -25.99
C LYS A 117 -9.72 3.35 -24.61
N LEU A 118 -11.04 3.25 -24.53
CA LEU A 118 -11.78 3.20 -23.26
C LEU A 118 -11.37 1.98 -22.43
N ILE A 119 -11.35 0.80 -23.05
CA ILE A 119 -10.97 -0.46 -22.39
C ILE A 119 -9.52 -0.36 -21.87
N SER A 120 -8.57 0.01 -22.73
CA SER A 120 -7.15 0.13 -22.35
C SER A 120 -6.94 1.13 -21.21
N LYS A 121 -7.61 2.30 -21.23
CA LYS A 121 -7.51 3.27 -20.14
C LYS A 121 -8.17 2.80 -18.84
N THR A 122 -9.15 1.93 -18.93
CA THR A 122 -9.79 1.30 -17.75
C THR A 122 -8.86 0.28 -17.13
N ILE A 123 -8.25 -0.60 -17.94
CA ILE A 123 -7.23 -1.56 -17.51
C ILE A 123 -6.04 -0.84 -16.86
N GLU A 124 -5.47 0.19 -17.51
CA GLU A 124 -4.37 0.99 -16.95
C GLU A 124 -4.74 1.61 -15.58
N GLY A 125 -6.00 2.03 -15.42
CA GLY A 125 -6.51 2.58 -14.16
C GLY A 125 -6.55 1.54 -13.04
N LEU A 126 -7.06 0.35 -13.36
CA LEU A 126 -7.17 -0.76 -12.41
C LEU A 126 -5.79 -1.35 -12.07
N MET A 127 -4.89 -1.48 -13.03
CA MET A 127 -3.50 -1.89 -12.77
C MET A 127 -2.78 -0.90 -11.85
N ARG A 128 -2.97 0.41 -12.03
CA ARG A 128 -2.42 1.42 -11.10
C ARG A 128 -3.02 1.31 -9.70
N LYS A 129 -4.24 0.76 -9.57
CA LYS A 129 -4.83 0.40 -8.28
C LYS A 129 -4.33 -0.94 -7.72
N GLY A 130 -3.47 -1.65 -8.43
CA GLY A 130 -2.80 -2.86 -7.96
C GLY A 130 -3.55 -4.16 -8.16
N TYR A 131 -4.62 -4.16 -8.98
CA TYR A 131 -5.27 -5.41 -9.39
C TYR A 131 -4.41 -6.13 -10.43
N LYS A 132 -4.43 -7.46 -10.40
CA LYS A 132 -3.71 -8.28 -11.38
C LYS A 132 -4.44 -8.25 -12.73
N TYR A 133 -3.69 -8.29 -13.82
CA TYR A 133 -4.20 -8.13 -15.18
C TYR A 133 -5.23 -9.20 -15.56
N ASP A 134 -4.95 -10.46 -15.23
CA ASP A 134 -5.83 -11.61 -15.40
C ASP A 134 -7.18 -11.41 -14.71
N LYS A 135 -7.20 -10.98 -13.44
CA LYS A 135 -8.45 -10.69 -12.72
C LYS A 135 -9.20 -9.50 -13.32
N ILE A 136 -8.49 -8.45 -13.75
CA ILE A 136 -9.11 -7.31 -14.46
C ILE A 136 -9.78 -7.77 -15.74
N LYS A 137 -9.10 -8.58 -16.56
CA LYS A 137 -9.60 -9.04 -17.85
C LYS A 137 -10.85 -9.90 -17.67
N ALA A 138 -10.81 -10.88 -16.76
CA ALA A 138 -11.96 -11.71 -16.44
C ALA A 138 -13.17 -10.87 -16.00
N LYS A 139 -12.96 -9.86 -15.15
CA LYS A 139 -14.07 -9.00 -14.68
C LYS A 139 -14.65 -8.10 -15.78
N LEU A 140 -13.84 -7.64 -16.72
CA LEU A 140 -14.32 -6.90 -17.89
C LEU A 140 -15.19 -7.77 -18.80
N GLU A 141 -14.80 -9.03 -19.01
CA GLU A 141 -15.57 -10.02 -19.77
C GLU A 141 -16.91 -10.32 -19.08
N GLU A 142 -16.89 -10.59 -17.76
CA GLU A 142 -18.10 -10.82 -16.94
C GLU A 142 -19.07 -9.63 -16.99
N SER A 143 -18.54 -8.40 -17.06
CA SER A 143 -19.34 -7.17 -17.14
C SER A 143 -19.87 -6.85 -18.54
N GLY A 144 -19.59 -7.68 -19.56
CA GLY A 144 -19.98 -7.42 -20.94
C GLY A 144 -19.24 -6.24 -21.58
N ILE A 145 -18.06 -5.87 -21.04
CA ILE A 145 -17.23 -4.76 -21.54
C ILE A 145 -16.13 -5.30 -22.47
N ALA A 146 -15.97 -6.62 -22.57
CA ALA A 146 -15.04 -7.25 -23.49
C ALA A 146 -15.62 -7.27 -24.91
N ASP A 147 -14.80 -6.74 -25.83
CA ASP A 147 -15.04 -6.52 -27.24
C ASP A 147 -16.07 -5.45 -27.62
N GLY A 148 -15.52 -4.36 -28.18
CA GLY A 148 -16.26 -3.38 -28.98
C GLY A 148 -16.65 -3.93 -30.35
N THR A 149 -17.20 -5.13 -30.39
CA THR A 149 -18.06 -5.59 -31.47
C THR A 149 -19.50 -5.37 -31.03
N GLU A 150 -19.88 -4.11 -30.84
CA GLU A 150 -21.24 -3.74 -31.23
C GLU A 150 -21.26 -3.96 -32.75
N GLU A 151 -21.70 -5.13 -33.19
CA GLU A 151 -22.31 -5.24 -34.50
C GLU A 151 -23.47 -4.27 -34.48
N ILE A 152 -23.27 -3.16 -35.17
CA ILE A 152 -24.33 -2.22 -35.50
C ILE A 152 -25.21 -2.98 -36.50
N GLU A 153 -26.33 -3.53 -36.02
CA GLU A 153 -27.50 -3.79 -36.89
C GLU A 153 -28.17 -2.47 -37.27
#